data_AF-A0A969UIH4-F1
#
_entry.id   AF-A0A969UIH4-F1
#
_cell.length_a   1.000
_cell.length_b   1.000
_cell.length_c   1.000
_cell.angle_alpha   90.00
_cell.angle_beta   90.00
_cell.angle_gamma   90.00
#
_symmetry.space_group_name_H-M   'P 1'
#
loop_
_entity.id
_entity.type
_entity.pdbx_description
1 polymer ?
#
loop_
_entity_poly.entity_id
_entity_poly.type
_entity_poly.pdbx_seq_one_letter_code
_entity_poly.pdbx_strand_id
1 'polypeptide(L)'
;MKKLIRGLDKFRKTYVSSHQELLEQLALGQKPRVLFVACSDSRVDPNLITNTDVGELFVIRNAGNIIPPYGAANGGEGGTIEYAISALGIEQVVICGHSNCGAMKGLLKLNKLQKDMPLVYDWLKHAEATRRLVMENYSHYNDEDLMDMLVAENVLIQIDNLKTYPIVKARLHQGRLKIYAWVYNIETGNVLAYDARTHTYISPEGQLLEEEVPARPFSVSGGDRESLLPVKKELEALLKVSPETPQAAEEATRSLVYLFDKARRLGMNNIELQNYHSLFSESVQLWAEQLYARA
;
A
#
# COMPACT_ATOMS: atom_id res chain seq x y z
N MET A 1 5.37 -1.25 -35.85
CA MET A 1 4.50 -0.22 -36.46
C MET A 1 3.24 -0.76 -37.15
N LYS A 2 3.30 -1.68 -38.12
CA LYS A 2 2.10 -2.18 -38.83
C LYS A 2 0.96 -2.67 -37.90
N LYS A 3 1.29 -3.43 -36.84
CA LYS A 3 0.31 -3.89 -35.83
C LYS A 3 -0.41 -2.73 -35.13
N LEU A 4 0.32 -1.68 -34.73
CA LEU A 4 -0.24 -0.51 -34.06
C LEU A 4 -1.17 0.29 -34.98
N ILE A 5 -0.76 0.51 -36.23
CA ILE A 5 -1.59 1.23 -37.22
C ILE A 5 -2.91 0.48 -37.48
N ARG A 6 -2.85 -0.85 -37.63
CA ARG A 6 -4.07 -1.68 -37.73
C ARG A 6 -4.90 -1.64 -36.43
N GLY A 7 -4.24 -1.55 -35.29
CA GLY A 7 -4.87 -1.37 -33.98
C GLY A 7 -5.69 -0.09 -33.90
N LEU A 8 -5.23 1.03 -34.49
CA LEU A 8 -5.98 2.29 -34.53
C LEU A 8 -7.30 2.15 -35.30
N ASP A 9 -7.28 1.50 -36.47
CA ASP A 9 -8.51 1.25 -37.23
C ASP A 9 -9.46 0.30 -36.48
N LYS A 10 -8.92 -0.72 -35.81
CA LYS A 10 -9.71 -1.60 -34.93
C LYS A 10 -10.34 -0.81 -33.78
N PHE A 11 -9.56 0.00 -33.05
CA PHE A 11 -10.04 0.85 -31.95
C PHE A 11 -11.21 1.73 -32.39
N ARG A 12 -11.08 2.40 -33.54
CA ARG A 12 -12.16 3.23 -34.10
C ARG A 12 -13.41 2.41 -34.44
N LYS A 13 -13.24 1.25 -35.09
CA LYS A 13 -14.37 0.43 -35.53
C LYS A 13 -15.08 -0.29 -34.39
N THR A 14 -14.37 -0.62 -33.30
CA THR A 14 -14.92 -1.36 -32.17
C THR A 14 -15.22 -0.44 -31.00
N TYR A 15 -14.20 0.04 -30.29
CA TYR A 15 -14.36 0.74 -29.02
C TYR A 15 -15.08 2.08 -29.21
N VAL A 16 -14.63 2.90 -30.18
CA VAL A 16 -15.25 4.22 -30.42
C VAL A 16 -16.70 4.07 -30.85
N SER A 17 -16.99 3.17 -31.80
CA SER A 17 -18.37 2.91 -32.26
C SER A 17 -19.32 2.48 -31.13
N SER A 18 -18.83 1.77 -30.11
CA SER A 18 -19.67 1.30 -28.99
C SER A 18 -19.65 2.22 -27.76
N HIS A 19 -18.80 3.26 -27.74
CA HIS A 19 -18.63 4.19 -26.61
C HIS A 19 -18.67 5.66 -27.05
N GLN A 20 -19.40 5.96 -28.13
CA GLN A 20 -19.40 7.30 -28.71
C GLN A 20 -19.89 8.36 -27.72
N GLU A 21 -20.98 8.11 -26.99
CA GLU A 21 -21.51 9.02 -25.97
C GLU A 21 -20.49 9.31 -24.86
N LEU A 22 -19.79 8.27 -24.38
CA LEU A 22 -18.72 8.42 -23.38
C LEU A 22 -17.60 9.32 -23.91
N LEU A 23 -17.13 9.08 -25.13
CA LEU A 23 -16.05 9.86 -25.72
C LEU A 23 -16.46 11.31 -26.00
N GLU A 24 -17.71 11.55 -26.40
CA GLU A 24 -18.27 12.89 -26.57
C GLU A 24 -18.32 13.64 -25.23
N GLN A 25 -18.68 12.97 -24.14
CA GLN A 25 -18.62 13.55 -22.80
C GLN A 25 -17.18 13.86 -22.36
N LEU A 26 -16.26 12.91 -22.55
CA LEU A 26 -14.85 13.09 -22.17
C LEU A 26 -14.14 14.18 -23.00
N ALA A 27 -14.59 14.44 -24.23
CA ALA A 27 -14.08 15.54 -25.04
C ALA A 27 -14.35 16.92 -24.44
N LEU A 28 -15.36 17.05 -23.56
CA LEU A 28 -15.67 18.29 -22.84
C LEU A 28 -14.77 18.50 -21.61
N GLY A 29 -14.17 17.43 -21.09
CA GLY A 29 -13.28 17.48 -19.93
C GLY A 29 -13.15 16.14 -19.23
N GLN A 30 -12.09 16.00 -18.43
CA GLN A 30 -11.83 14.81 -17.61
C GLN A 30 -12.20 15.06 -16.15
N LYS A 31 -12.69 14.01 -15.47
CA LYS A 31 -12.94 14.00 -14.02
C LYS A 31 -12.51 12.66 -13.39
N PRO A 32 -11.23 12.29 -13.52
CA PRO A 32 -10.73 11.07 -12.89
C PRO A 32 -10.86 11.15 -11.37
N ARG A 33 -11.09 10.01 -10.73
CA ARG A 33 -11.24 9.93 -9.26
C ARG A 33 -9.96 9.55 -8.54
N VAL A 34 -9.03 8.93 -9.26
CA VAL A 34 -7.81 8.33 -8.70
C VAL A 34 -6.59 8.76 -9.50
N LEU A 35 -5.54 9.19 -8.80
CA LEU A 35 -4.19 9.28 -9.35
C LEU A 35 -3.52 7.91 -9.18
N PHE A 36 -3.21 7.24 -10.29
CA PHE A 36 -2.58 5.93 -10.27
C PHE A 36 -1.11 6.03 -10.73
N VAL A 37 -0.18 5.75 -9.84
CA VAL A 37 1.26 5.78 -10.11
C VAL A 37 1.76 4.36 -10.29
N ALA A 38 2.25 4.03 -11.48
CA ALA A 38 2.64 2.68 -11.85
C ALA A 38 3.97 2.65 -12.61
N CYS A 39 4.52 1.45 -12.78
CA CYS A 39 5.76 1.29 -13.54
C CYS A 39 5.50 1.43 -15.06
N SER A 40 6.48 1.91 -15.83
CA SER A 40 6.47 1.88 -17.30
C SER A 40 6.57 0.47 -17.89
N ASP A 41 6.71 -0.57 -17.07
CA ASP A 41 6.76 -1.97 -17.50
C ASP A 41 5.56 -2.32 -18.41
N SER A 42 5.84 -2.85 -19.60
CA SER A 42 4.83 -3.10 -20.63
C SER A 42 3.81 -4.18 -20.26
N ARG A 43 4.04 -4.91 -19.16
CA ARG A 43 3.12 -5.91 -18.59
C ARG A 43 2.13 -5.31 -17.61
N VAL A 44 2.30 -4.04 -17.25
CA VAL A 44 1.41 -3.31 -16.33
C VAL A 44 0.54 -2.36 -17.14
N ASP A 45 -0.77 -2.50 -17.01
CA ASP A 45 -1.77 -1.58 -17.56
C ASP A 45 -2.78 -1.28 -16.44
N PRO A 46 -2.71 -0.09 -15.81
CA PRO A 46 -3.59 0.26 -14.69
C PRO A 46 -5.08 0.06 -14.99
N ASN A 47 -5.55 0.48 -16.17
CA ASN A 47 -6.97 0.35 -16.50
C ASN A 47 -7.40 -1.11 -16.64
N LEU A 48 -6.53 -1.95 -17.20
CA LEU A 48 -6.80 -3.37 -17.35
C LEU A 48 -6.88 -4.08 -15.99
N ILE A 49 -5.91 -3.82 -15.09
CA ILE A 49 -5.85 -4.51 -13.79
C ILE A 49 -6.97 -4.07 -12.85
N THR A 50 -7.48 -2.83 -12.97
CA THR A 50 -8.60 -2.33 -12.14
C THR A 50 -9.95 -2.40 -12.83
N ASN A 51 -10.00 -2.88 -14.07
CA ASN A 51 -11.20 -2.89 -14.91
C ASN A 51 -11.91 -1.51 -14.93
N THR A 52 -11.13 -0.45 -15.17
CA THR A 52 -11.64 0.93 -15.25
C THR A 52 -11.69 1.42 -16.69
N ASP A 53 -12.64 2.31 -16.96
CA ASP A 53 -12.84 2.91 -18.27
C ASP A 53 -11.95 4.13 -18.52
N VAL A 54 -11.92 4.59 -19.78
CA VAL A 54 -11.19 5.81 -20.17
C VAL A 54 -11.73 7.00 -19.37
N GLY A 55 -10.81 7.76 -18.77
CA GLY A 55 -11.14 8.96 -17.99
C GLY A 55 -11.36 8.72 -16.48
N GLU A 56 -11.36 7.47 -16.02
CA GLU A 56 -11.51 7.17 -14.58
C GLU A 56 -10.21 7.32 -13.77
N LEU A 57 -9.08 6.95 -14.39
CA LEU A 57 -7.74 7.06 -13.79
C LEU A 57 -6.92 8.19 -14.43
N PHE A 58 -6.25 8.97 -13.59
CA PHE A 58 -5.17 9.87 -14.00
C PHE A 58 -3.83 9.21 -13.70
N VAL A 59 -3.01 8.94 -14.72
CA VAL A 59 -1.93 7.95 -14.59
C VAL A 59 -0.53 8.58 -14.73
N ILE A 60 0.36 8.27 -13.78
CA ILE A 60 1.81 8.50 -13.92
C ILE A 60 2.48 7.15 -14.18
N ARG A 61 3.37 7.09 -15.19
CA ARG A 61 4.18 5.90 -15.45
C ARG A 61 5.65 6.25 -15.64
N ASN A 62 6.51 5.71 -14.79
CA ASN A 62 7.97 5.80 -14.92
C ASN A 62 8.64 4.47 -14.52
N ALA A 63 9.94 4.33 -14.76
CA ALA A 63 10.64 3.09 -14.42
C ALA A 63 10.72 2.89 -12.90
N GLY A 64 9.98 1.92 -12.36
CA GLY A 64 9.99 1.60 -10.93
C GLY A 64 8.94 2.34 -10.10
N ASN A 65 7.96 3.02 -10.73
CA ASN A 65 6.87 3.72 -10.05
C ASN A 65 7.36 4.68 -8.94
N ILE A 66 8.47 5.37 -9.21
CA ILE A 66 9.19 6.21 -8.25
C ILE A 66 8.59 7.62 -8.26
N ILE A 67 8.45 8.19 -7.08
CA ILE A 67 8.13 9.60 -6.87
C ILE A 67 9.32 10.22 -6.17
N PRO A 68 10.08 11.11 -6.82
CA PRO A 68 11.13 11.86 -6.14
C PRO A 68 10.53 12.70 -4.99
N PRO A 69 11.25 12.85 -3.86
CA PRO A 69 10.86 13.81 -2.82
C PRO A 69 10.66 15.21 -3.40
N TYR A 70 9.78 16.00 -2.77
CA TYR A 70 9.51 17.37 -3.21
C TYR A 70 10.80 18.21 -3.27
N GLY A 71 11.03 18.83 -4.43
CA GLY A 71 12.23 19.63 -4.70
C GLY A 71 13.50 18.83 -5.05
N ALA A 72 13.48 17.50 -4.98
CA ALA A 72 14.65 16.66 -5.30
C ALA A 72 14.82 16.41 -6.81
N ALA A 73 13.77 16.61 -7.61
CA ALA A 73 13.78 16.48 -9.06
C ALA A 73 12.93 17.57 -9.72
N ASN A 74 13.21 17.85 -11.00
CA ASN A 74 12.45 18.75 -11.85
C ASN A 74 11.77 18.00 -13.03
N GLY A 75 11.45 16.73 -12.81
CA GLY A 75 10.74 15.87 -13.76
C GLY A 75 9.24 16.17 -13.85
N GLY A 76 8.51 15.29 -14.55
CA GLY A 76 7.07 15.45 -14.78
C GLY A 76 6.20 15.01 -13.59
N GLU A 77 6.75 14.23 -12.66
CA GLU A 77 6.03 13.63 -11.53
C GLU A 77 5.38 14.69 -10.66
N GLY A 78 6.16 15.66 -10.19
CA GLY A 78 5.68 16.67 -9.25
C GLY A 78 4.58 17.56 -9.83
N GLY A 79 4.77 18.01 -11.08
CA GLY A 79 3.74 18.80 -11.79
C GLY A 79 2.47 18.00 -12.04
N THR A 80 2.59 16.70 -12.35
CA THR A 80 1.43 15.83 -12.58
C THR A 80 0.68 15.54 -11.27
N ILE A 81 1.38 15.33 -10.16
CA ILE A 81 0.80 15.19 -8.82
C ILE A 81 0.05 16.48 -8.41
N GLU A 82 0.67 17.64 -8.61
CA GLU A 82 0.04 18.92 -8.30
C GLU A 82 -1.21 19.14 -9.15
N TYR A 83 -1.16 18.85 -10.45
CA TYR A 83 -2.31 18.98 -11.35
C TYR A 83 -3.46 18.03 -10.94
N ALA A 84 -3.14 16.77 -10.64
CA ALA A 84 -4.10 15.77 -10.17
C ALA A 84 -4.89 16.27 -8.94
N ILE A 85 -4.19 16.76 -7.92
CA ILE A 85 -4.81 17.10 -6.63
C ILE A 85 -5.42 18.51 -6.65
N SER A 86 -4.72 19.48 -7.23
CA SER A 86 -5.15 20.88 -7.21
C SER A 86 -6.14 21.21 -8.32
N ALA A 87 -5.89 20.76 -9.55
CA ALA A 87 -6.71 21.14 -10.70
C ALA A 87 -7.87 20.14 -10.93
N LEU A 88 -7.61 18.84 -10.84
CA LEU A 88 -8.63 17.81 -11.04
C LEU A 88 -9.41 17.45 -9.76
N GLY A 89 -8.92 17.88 -8.60
CA GLY A 89 -9.59 17.62 -7.32
C GLY A 89 -9.58 16.15 -6.90
N ILE A 90 -8.61 15.37 -7.36
CA ILE A 90 -8.46 13.95 -6.99
C ILE A 90 -8.23 13.82 -5.48
N GLU A 91 -8.95 12.89 -4.86
CA GLU A 91 -8.91 12.61 -3.41
C GLU A 91 -8.33 11.22 -3.09
N GLN A 92 -7.94 10.46 -4.11
CA GLN A 92 -7.37 9.11 -3.95
C GLN A 92 -6.09 8.98 -4.78
N VAL A 93 -5.02 8.49 -4.16
CA VAL A 93 -3.76 8.18 -4.84
C VAL A 93 -3.39 6.72 -4.61
N VAL A 94 -3.11 5.98 -5.67
CA VAL A 94 -2.56 4.63 -5.58
C VAL A 94 -1.11 4.66 -6.04
N ILE A 95 -0.20 4.17 -5.21
CA ILE A 95 1.16 3.80 -5.63
C ILE A 95 1.18 2.30 -5.85
N CYS A 96 1.43 1.86 -7.09
CA CYS A 96 1.39 0.46 -7.47
C CYS A 96 2.78 -0.02 -7.93
N GLY A 97 3.41 -0.83 -7.07
CA GLY A 97 4.55 -1.67 -7.41
C GLY A 97 4.13 -2.91 -8.19
N HIS A 98 5.09 -3.66 -8.72
CA HIS A 98 4.78 -4.93 -9.37
C HIS A 98 5.90 -5.96 -9.25
N SER A 99 5.54 -7.24 -9.30
CA SER A 99 6.49 -8.33 -9.22
C SER A 99 7.50 -8.27 -10.38
N ASN A 100 8.72 -8.75 -10.12
CA ASN A 100 9.76 -8.84 -11.14
C ASN A 100 10.09 -7.51 -11.86
N CYS A 101 10.07 -6.39 -11.14
CA CYS A 101 10.34 -5.06 -11.68
C CYS A 101 11.80 -4.87 -12.14
N GLY A 102 12.01 -4.50 -13.40
CA GLY A 102 13.35 -4.26 -13.95
C GLY A 102 14.11 -3.11 -13.27
N ALA A 103 13.41 -2.04 -12.88
CA ALA A 103 13.99 -0.91 -12.17
C ALA A 103 14.50 -1.31 -10.78
N MET A 104 13.73 -2.10 -10.04
CA MET A 104 14.13 -2.62 -8.72
C MET A 104 15.30 -3.61 -8.82
N LYS A 105 15.36 -4.45 -9.87
CA LYS A 105 16.54 -5.28 -10.17
C LYS A 105 17.78 -4.41 -10.44
N GLY A 106 17.59 -3.29 -11.15
CA GLY A 106 18.63 -2.29 -11.37
C GLY A 106 19.09 -1.64 -10.06
N LEU A 107 18.16 -1.32 -9.17
CA LEU A 107 18.43 -0.70 -7.88
C LEU A 107 19.28 -1.61 -6.97
N LEU A 108 19.02 -2.92 -6.90
CA LEU A 108 19.90 -3.87 -6.19
C LEU A 108 21.34 -3.85 -6.70
N LYS A 109 21.53 -3.55 -7.97
CA LYS A 109 22.82 -3.54 -8.66
C LYS A 109 23.24 -2.11 -9.06
N LEU A 110 22.81 -1.10 -8.30
CA LEU A 110 22.87 0.32 -8.69
C LEU A 110 24.23 0.74 -9.27
N ASN A 111 25.33 0.41 -8.59
CA ASN A 111 26.68 0.79 -9.02
C ASN A 111 27.08 0.20 -10.39
N LYS A 112 26.49 -0.92 -10.81
CA LYS A 112 26.75 -1.53 -12.14
C LYS A 112 26.09 -0.73 -13.26
N LEU A 113 25.09 0.10 -12.96
CA LEU A 113 24.37 0.91 -13.96
C LEU A 113 25.12 2.18 -14.35
N GLN A 114 26.03 2.67 -13.52
CA GLN A 114 26.65 3.99 -13.67
C GLN A 114 27.32 4.19 -15.03
N LYS A 115 27.93 3.13 -15.59
CA LYS A 115 28.63 3.19 -16.87
C LYS A 115 27.67 3.07 -18.06
N ASP A 116 26.81 2.04 -18.05
CA ASP A 116 26.06 1.63 -19.24
C ASP A 116 24.65 2.25 -19.30
N MET A 117 24.10 2.69 -18.16
CA MET A 117 22.78 3.32 -18.04
C MET A 117 22.80 4.49 -17.03
N PRO A 118 23.59 5.56 -17.27
CA PRO A 118 23.79 6.64 -16.31
C PRO A 118 22.50 7.38 -15.92
N LEU A 119 21.57 7.58 -16.87
CA LEU A 119 20.28 8.21 -16.56
C LEU A 119 19.40 7.33 -15.66
N VAL A 120 19.44 6.00 -15.84
CA VAL A 120 18.72 5.07 -14.96
C VAL A 120 19.40 5.02 -13.59
N TYR A 121 20.73 5.02 -13.55
CA TYR A 121 21.50 5.13 -12.31
C TYR A 121 21.10 6.39 -11.52
N ASP A 122 21.06 7.56 -12.15
CA ASP A 122 20.67 8.81 -11.50
C ASP A 122 19.20 8.80 -11.08
N TRP A 123 18.31 8.31 -11.94
CA TRP A 123 16.88 8.17 -11.63
C TRP A 123 16.64 7.29 -10.39
N LEU A 124 17.29 6.14 -10.31
CA LEU A 124 17.11 5.18 -9.23
C LEU A 124 17.65 5.68 -7.88
N LYS A 125 18.48 6.73 -7.85
CA LYS A 125 18.89 7.37 -6.59
C LYS A 125 17.70 7.92 -5.80
N HIS A 126 16.60 8.27 -6.45
CA HIS A 126 15.37 8.69 -5.77
C HIS A 126 14.69 7.56 -4.97
N ALA A 127 15.08 6.30 -5.20
CA ALA A 127 14.67 5.12 -4.44
C ALA A 127 15.81 4.49 -3.62
N GLU A 128 16.94 5.19 -3.44
CA GLU A 128 18.11 4.65 -2.72
C GLU A 128 17.80 4.34 -1.25
N ALA A 129 16.87 5.09 -0.63
CA ALA A 129 16.39 4.80 0.71
C ALA A 129 15.81 3.38 0.83
N THR A 130 15.06 2.94 -0.19
CA THR A 130 14.54 1.57 -0.27
C THR A 130 15.67 0.54 -0.32
N ARG A 131 16.66 0.77 -1.18
CA ARG A 131 17.80 -0.16 -1.32
C ARG A 131 18.54 -0.31 0.00
N ARG A 132 18.81 0.80 0.68
CA ARG A 132 19.50 0.79 1.97
C ARG A 132 18.71 0.05 3.03
N LEU A 133 17.43 0.37 3.20
CA LEU A 133 16.55 -0.31 4.15
C LEU A 133 16.54 -1.83 3.92
N VAL A 134 16.41 -2.25 2.66
CA VAL A 134 16.34 -3.68 2.33
C VAL A 134 17.67 -4.39 2.54
N MET A 135 18.80 -3.76 2.19
CA MET A 135 20.13 -4.35 2.42
C MET A 135 20.51 -4.41 3.90
N GLU A 136 20.09 -3.43 4.70
CA GLU A 136 20.39 -3.37 6.13
C GLU A 136 19.56 -4.40 6.92
N ASN A 137 18.30 -4.65 6.54
CA ASN A 137 17.37 -5.47 7.34
C ASN A 137 17.06 -6.85 6.75
N TYR A 138 17.19 -7.05 5.44
CA TYR A 138 16.70 -8.25 4.74
C TYR A 138 17.78 -8.96 3.90
N SER A 139 19.05 -8.57 3.99
CA SER A 139 20.15 -9.14 3.18
C SER A 139 20.40 -10.65 3.39
N HIS A 140 19.80 -11.25 4.41
CA HIS A 140 19.88 -12.68 4.71
C HIS A 140 18.87 -13.55 3.95
N TYR A 141 17.86 -12.94 3.31
CA TYR A 141 16.91 -13.65 2.45
C TYR A 141 17.52 -14.05 1.11
N ASN A 142 16.89 -15.00 0.41
CA ASN A 142 17.29 -15.36 -0.95
C ASN A 142 16.94 -14.23 -1.94
N ASP A 143 17.51 -14.30 -3.16
CA ASP A 143 17.34 -13.26 -4.19
C ASP A 143 15.87 -12.99 -4.59
N GLU A 144 15.00 -14.00 -4.52
CA GLU A 144 13.58 -13.89 -4.90
C GLU A 144 12.79 -13.16 -3.81
N ASP A 145 12.90 -13.62 -2.56
CA ASP A 145 12.28 -12.98 -1.40
C ASP A 145 12.78 -11.53 -1.23
N LEU A 146 14.09 -11.31 -1.41
CA LEU A 146 14.69 -9.98 -1.36
C LEU A 146 14.12 -9.05 -2.42
N MET A 147 13.84 -9.57 -3.62
CA MET A 147 13.24 -8.82 -4.71
C MET A 147 11.80 -8.42 -4.38
N ASP A 148 11.02 -9.32 -3.80
CA ASP A 148 9.64 -9.06 -3.39
C ASP A 148 9.58 -8.03 -2.25
N MET A 149 10.47 -8.15 -1.26
CA MET A 149 10.63 -7.15 -0.20
C MET A 149 11.01 -5.79 -0.77
N LEU A 150 11.93 -5.74 -1.74
CA LEU A 150 12.32 -4.48 -2.37
C LEU A 150 11.18 -3.80 -3.12
N VAL A 151 10.34 -4.56 -3.82
CA VAL A 151 9.15 -4.01 -4.48
C VAL A 151 8.17 -3.46 -3.45
N ALA A 152 7.88 -4.23 -2.40
CA ALA A 152 6.95 -3.85 -1.34
C ALA A 152 7.40 -2.59 -0.57
N GLU A 153 8.68 -2.54 -0.19
CA GLU A 153 9.27 -1.39 0.51
C GLU A 153 9.36 -0.16 -0.40
N ASN A 154 9.63 -0.35 -1.70
CA ASN A 154 9.69 0.77 -2.64
C ASN A 154 8.37 1.53 -2.69
N VAL A 155 7.24 0.82 -2.66
CA VAL A 155 5.90 1.43 -2.64
C VAL A 155 5.72 2.29 -1.38
N LEU A 156 6.14 1.81 -0.21
CA LEU A 156 6.02 2.54 1.05
C LEU A 156 6.91 3.79 1.06
N ILE A 157 8.16 3.67 0.61
CA ILE A 157 9.07 4.82 0.47
C ILE A 157 8.52 5.85 -0.52
N GLN A 158 7.86 5.44 -1.59
CA GLN A 158 7.24 6.36 -2.55
C GLN A 158 6.05 7.10 -1.94
N ILE A 159 5.29 6.46 -1.05
CA ILE A 159 4.26 7.14 -0.26
C ILE A 159 4.88 8.19 0.65
N ASP A 160 6.00 7.90 1.30
CA ASP A 160 6.68 8.86 2.16
C ASP A 160 7.25 10.04 1.38
N ASN A 161 7.82 9.77 0.19
CA ASN A 161 8.22 10.82 -0.74
C ASN A 161 7.01 11.68 -1.17
N LEU A 162 5.88 11.06 -1.50
CA LEU A 162 4.65 11.76 -1.88
C LEU A 162 4.14 12.68 -0.75
N LYS A 163 4.22 12.24 0.51
CA LYS A 163 3.84 13.05 1.69
C LYS A 163 4.70 14.30 1.88
N THR A 164 5.87 14.40 1.24
CA THR A 164 6.69 15.62 1.28
C THR A 164 6.15 16.77 0.43
N TYR A 165 5.23 16.49 -0.51
CA TYR A 165 4.64 17.51 -1.37
C TYR A 165 3.68 18.41 -0.57
N PRO A 166 3.81 19.75 -0.64
CA PRO A 166 2.98 20.65 0.16
C PRO A 166 1.47 20.43 -0.01
N ILE A 167 1.01 20.23 -1.25
CA ILE A 167 -0.42 20.01 -1.54
C ILE A 167 -0.91 18.68 -0.98
N VAL A 168 -0.14 17.61 -1.10
CA VAL A 168 -0.45 16.28 -0.54
C VAL A 168 -0.58 16.38 0.97
N LYS A 169 0.45 16.95 1.62
CA LYS A 169 0.48 17.13 3.07
C LYS A 169 -0.75 17.92 3.57
N ALA A 170 -1.10 19.00 2.87
CA ALA A 170 -2.27 19.80 3.21
C ALA A 170 -3.58 19.00 3.10
N ARG A 171 -3.78 18.21 2.03
CA ARG A 171 -5.01 17.42 1.84
C ARG A 171 -5.11 16.22 2.77
N LEU A 172 -3.99 15.57 3.09
CA LEU A 172 -3.94 14.53 4.13
C LEU A 172 -4.37 15.08 5.49
N HIS A 173 -3.82 16.23 5.90
CA HIS A 173 -4.19 16.88 7.17
C HIS A 173 -5.68 17.26 7.22
N GLN A 174 -6.29 17.56 6.06
CA GLN A 174 -7.72 17.85 5.95
C GLN A 174 -8.61 16.59 5.89
N GLY A 175 -8.03 15.39 5.84
CA GLY A 175 -8.79 14.15 5.62
C GLY A 175 -9.43 14.06 4.22
N ARG A 176 -8.92 14.82 3.25
CA ARG A 176 -9.44 14.90 1.86
C ARG A 176 -8.57 14.18 0.83
N LEU A 177 -7.58 13.43 1.30
CA LEU A 177 -6.74 12.61 0.45
C LEU A 177 -6.51 11.27 1.14
N LYS A 178 -6.72 10.18 0.42
CA LYS A 178 -6.32 8.83 0.83
C LYS A 178 -5.20 8.36 -0.09
N ILE A 179 -4.21 7.68 0.49
CA ILE A 179 -3.09 7.10 -0.26
C ILE A 179 -3.09 5.59 -0.01
N TYR A 180 -3.04 4.82 -1.10
CA TYR A 180 -3.06 3.37 -1.09
C TYR A 180 -1.74 2.82 -1.64
N ALA A 181 -1.21 1.79 -0.99
CA ALA A 181 0.00 1.08 -1.40
C ALA A 181 -0.39 -0.28 -1.96
N TRP A 182 -0.16 -0.50 -3.25
CA TRP A 182 -0.50 -1.75 -3.94
C TRP A 182 0.75 -2.40 -4.54
N VAL A 183 0.75 -3.73 -4.60
CA VAL A 183 1.74 -4.54 -5.31
C VAL A 183 1.00 -5.52 -6.23
N TYR A 184 1.19 -5.37 -7.53
CA TYR A 184 0.62 -6.24 -8.55
C TYR A 184 1.56 -7.41 -8.89
N ASN A 185 1.11 -8.63 -8.65
CA ASN A 185 1.82 -9.83 -9.07
C ASN A 185 1.40 -10.21 -10.49
N ILE A 186 2.31 -10.03 -11.45
CA ILE A 186 2.06 -10.24 -12.89
C ILE A 186 1.73 -11.70 -13.22
N GLU A 187 2.37 -12.66 -12.53
CA GLU A 187 2.21 -14.08 -12.84
C GLU A 187 0.84 -14.60 -12.41
N THR A 188 0.41 -14.21 -11.21
CA THR A 188 -0.85 -14.70 -10.62
C THR A 188 -2.04 -13.83 -10.97
N GLY A 189 -1.82 -12.57 -11.38
CA GLY A 189 -2.88 -11.58 -11.58
C GLY A 189 -3.35 -10.91 -10.29
N ASN A 190 -2.84 -11.34 -9.12
CA ASN A 190 -3.27 -10.82 -7.83
C ASN A 190 -2.68 -9.43 -7.55
N VAL A 191 -3.45 -8.60 -6.87
CA VAL A 191 -2.97 -7.35 -6.26
C VAL A 191 -3.02 -7.52 -4.75
N LEU A 192 -1.96 -7.12 -4.07
CA LEU A 192 -1.94 -6.98 -2.62
C LEU A 192 -1.95 -5.51 -2.23
N ALA A 193 -2.66 -5.16 -1.17
CA ALA A 193 -2.73 -3.82 -0.63
C ALA A 193 -2.15 -3.77 0.80
N TYR A 194 -1.39 -2.73 1.10
CA TYR A 194 -0.84 -2.54 2.43
C TYR A 194 -1.93 -2.08 3.43
N ASP A 195 -2.03 -2.78 4.56
CA ASP A 195 -2.84 -2.38 5.71
C ASP A 195 -1.92 -1.81 6.80
N ALA A 196 -2.07 -0.51 7.08
CA ALA A 196 -1.27 0.21 8.07
C ALA A 196 -1.54 -0.23 9.52
N ARG A 197 -2.63 -0.96 9.79
CA ARG A 197 -2.94 -1.48 11.14
C ARG A 197 -2.13 -2.74 11.44
N THR A 198 -2.09 -3.65 10.48
CA THR A 198 -1.37 -4.93 10.61
C THR A 198 0.08 -4.81 10.16
N HIS A 199 0.43 -3.73 9.46
CA HIS A 199 1.73 -3.54 8.82
C HIS A 199 2.06 -4.65 7.83
N THR A 200 1.05 -5.17 7.12
CA THR A 200 1.19 -6.27 6.18
C THR A 200 0.45 -6.00 4.88
N TYR A 201 0.88 -6.68 3.81
CA TYR A 201 0.16 -6.73 2.54
C TYR A 201 -0.93 -7.80 2.60
N ILE A 202 -2.17 -7.40 2.33
CA ILE A 202 -3.37 -8.23 2.35
C ILE A 202 -4.17 -8.09 1.05
N SER A 203 -5.25 -8.83 0.91
CA SER A 203 -6.17 -8.68 -0.22
C SER A 203 -6.85 -7.29 -0.22
N PRO A 204 -6.94 -6.56 -1.35
CA PRO A 204 -7.55 -5.23 -1.43
C PRO A 204 -9.02 -5.18 -0.97
N GLU A 205 -9.75 -6.29 -1.03
CA GLU A 205 -11.13 -6.38 -0.53
C GLU A 205 -11.22 -6.09 0.97
N GLY A 206 -10.13 -6.31 1.72
CA GLY A 206 -10.02 -5.89 3.12
C GLY A 206 -10.13 -4.37 3.30
N GLN A 207 -9.87 -3.58 2.27
CA GLN A 207 -10.02 -2.11 2.26
C GLN A 207 -11.47 -1.68 1.95
N LEU A 208 -12.26 -2.49 1.24
CA LEU A 208 -13.67 -2.19 0.92
C LEU A 208 -14.59 -2.27 2.14
N LEU A 209 -14.27 -3.16 3.08
CA LEU A 209 -14.99 -3.30 4.35
C LEU A 209 -14.94 -2.02 5.23
N GLU A 210 -14.13 -1.04 4.86
CA GLU A 210 -14.02 0.27 5.52
C GLU A 210 -14.96 1.33 4.92
N GLU A 211 -15.40 1.19 3.66
CA GLU A 211 -16.16 2.23 2.95
C GLU A 211 -17.69 2.00 2.96
N GLU A 212 -18.16 0.78 3.21
CA GLU A 212 -19.61 0.43 3.24
C GLU A 212 -20.29 0.53 4.63
N VAL A 213 -19.76 1.33 5.56
CA VAL A 213 -20.53 1.72 6.75
C VAL A 213 -20.99 3.17 6.58
N PRO A 214 -22.19 3.43 6.02
CA PRO A 214 -22.82 4.71 6.26
C PRO A 214 -22.91 4.88 7.78
N ALA A 215 -22.64 6.08 8.28
CA ALA A 215 -22.85 6.42 9.68
C ALA A 215 -24.30 6.09 10.06
N ARG A 216 -24.53 4.88 10.58
CA ARG A 216 -25.82 4.48 11.13
C ARG A 216 -26.05 5.36 12.35
N PRO A 217 -27.28 5.85 12.58
CA PRO A 217 -27.60 6.44 13.87
C PRO A 217 -27.23 5.40 14.93
N PHE A 218 -26.42 5.81 15.91
CA PHE A 218 -26.02 4.96 17.02
C PHE A 218 -27.26 4.29 17.63
N SER A 219 -27.46 3.01 17.35
CA SER A 219 -28.30 2.15 18.18
C SER A 219 -27.37 1.42 19.13
N VAL A 220 -27.36 1.88 20.38
CA VAL A 220 -26.71 1.20 21.49
C VAL A 220 -27.46 -0.11 21.74
N SER A 221 -27.01 -1.20 21.11
CA SER A 221 -27.21 -2.54 21.64
C SER A 221 -25.90 -2.95 22.29
N GLY A 222 -25.79 -2.72 23.60
CA GLY A 222 -24.66 -3.21 24.38
C GLY A 222 -24.58 -4.73 24.25
N GLY A 223 -23.42 -5.25 23.85
CA GLY A 223 -23.13 -6.66 24.02
C GLY A 223 -23.26 -7.03 25.50
N ASP A 224 -23.82 -8.21 25.78
CA ASP A 224 -24.04 -8.70 27.15
C ASP A 224 -22.74 -8.60 27.95
N ARG A 225 -22.69 -7.64 28.89
CA ARG A 225 -21.51 -7.36 29.73
C ARG A 225 -21.04 -8.58 30.52
N GLU A 226 -21.93 -9.53 30.81
CA GLU A 226 -21.59 -10.79 31.48
C GLU A 226 -20.77 -11.75 30.61
N SER A 227 -20.97 -11.73 29.29
CA SER A 227 -20.26 -12.62 28.36
C SER A 227 -18.79 -12.21 28.12
N LEU A 228 -18.47 -10.93 28.31
CA LEU A 228 -17.12 -10.37 28.15
C LEU A 228 -16.25 -10.46 29.40
N LEU A 229 -16.86 -10.61 30.58
CA LEU A 229 -16.15 -10.60 31.87
C LEU A 229 -15.05 -11.69 31.98
N PRO A 230 -15.25 -12.93 31.49
CA PRO A 230 -14.20 -13.96 31.51
C PRO A 230 -13.00 -13.56 30.64
N VAL A 231 -13.24 -13.03 29.44
CA VAL A 231 -12.17 -12.65 28.50
C VAL A 231 -11.38 -11.45 29.00
N LYS A 232 -12.05 -10.46 29.62
CA LYS A 232 -11.37 -9.33 30.27
C LYS A 232 -10.45 -9.78 31.40
N LYS A 233 -10.88 -10.74 32.23
CA LYS A 233 -10.04 -11.33 33.28
C LYS A 233 -8.85 -12.10 32.72
N GLU A 234 -9.03 -12.85 31.63
CA GLU A 234 -7.96 -13.58 30.94
C GLU A 234 -6.93 -12.60 30.35
N LEU A 235 -7.36 -11.50 29.74
CA LEU A 235 -6.48 -10.43 29.25
C LEU A 235 -5.72 -9.74 30.40
N GLU A 236 -6.39 -9.40 31.50
CA GLU A 236 -5.75 -8.80 32.68
C GLU A 236 -4.75 -9.72 33.38
N ALA A 237 -5.01 -11.04 33.37
CA ALA A 237 -4.07 -12.03 33.86
C ALA A 237 -2.85 -12.13 32.94
N LEU A 238 -3.07 -12.10 31.63
CA LEU A 238 -2.02 -12.20 30.63
C LEU A 238 -1.09 -10.97 30.63
N LEU A 239 -1.60 -9.77 30.95
CA LEU A 239 -0.76 -8.57 31.16
C LEU A 239 0.29 -8.73 32.27
N LYS A 240 0.06 -9.65 33.22
CA LYS A 240 0.98 -9.92 34.33
C LYS A 240 2.00 -11.00 34.01
N VAL A 241 1.93 -11.62 32.83
CA VAL A 241 2.83 -12.69 32.41
C VAL A 241 4.15 -12.09 31.92
N SER A 242 5.24 -12.49 32.56
CA SER A 242 6.60 -12.16 32.16
C SER A 242 7.34 -13.46 31.83
N PRO A 243 7.31 -13.92 30.56
CA PRO A 243 7.90 -15.18 30.16
C PRO A 243 9.43 -15.12 30.23
N GLU A 244 10.04 -16.11 30.88
CA GLU A 244 11.51 -16.22 31.05
C GLU A 244 12.18 -17.11 29.99
N THR A 245 11.39 -17.75 29.12
CA THR A 245 11.89 -18.62 28.05
C THR A 245 11.21 -18.30 26.71
N PRO A 246 11.87 -18.58 25.57
CA PRO A 246 11.27 -18.40 24.24
C PRO A 246 9.95 -19.16 24.08
N GLN A 247 9.87 -20.38 24.62
CA GLN A 247 8.66 -21.22 24.55
C GLN A 247 7.49 -20.60 25.32
N ALA A 248 7.76 -20.03 26.51
CA ALA A 248 6.73 -19.34 27.29
C ALA A 248 6.29 -18.03 26.61
N ALA A 249 7.20 -17.32 25.93
CA ALA A 249 6.88 -16.12 25.18
C ALA A 249 6.03 -16.43 23.92
N GLU A 250 6.28 -17.57 23.25
CA GLU A 250 5.46 -18.04 22.14
C GLU A 250 4.03 -18.38 22.59
N GLU A 251 3.90 -19.06 23.73
CA GLU A 251 2.61 -19.42 24.31
C GLU A 251 1.81 -18.19 24.78
N ALA A 252 2.48 -17.21 25.39
CA ALA A 252 1.86 -15.94 25.78
C ALA A 252 1.37 -15.15 24.55
N THR A 253 2.16 -15.11 23.48
CA THR A 253 1.81 -14.44 22.22
C THR A 253 0.61 -15.11 21.54
N ARG A 254 0.59 -16.45 21.48
CA ARG A 254 -0.56 -17.20 20.94
C ARG A 254 -1.83 -16.99 21.76
N SER A 255 -1.70 -16.98 23.09
CA SER A 255 -2.82 -16.71 23.99
C SER A 255 -3.38 -15.31 23.79
N LEU A 256 -2.52 -14.30 23.60
CA LEU A 256 -2.94 -12.93 23.31
C LEU A 256 -3.79 -12.84 22.04
N VAL A 257 -3.29 -13.42 20.94
CA VAL A 257 -4.01 -13.42 19.65
C VAL A 257 -5.37 -14.11 19.78
N TYR A 258 -5.42 -15.25 20.46
CA TYR A 258 -6.67 -15.96 20.72
C TYR A 258 -7.67 -15.14 21.53
N LEU A 259 -7.23 -14.47 22.60
CA LEU A 259 -8.10 -13.65 23.44
C LEU A 259 -8.66 -12.43 22.71
N PHE A 260 -7.87 -11.79 21.84
CA PHE A 260 -8.34 -10.68 21.01
C PHE A 260 -9.38 -11.13 19.97
N ASP A 261 -9.21 -12.29 19.33
CA ASP A 261 -10.20 -12.86 18.42
C ASP A 261 -11.49 -13.24 19.17
N LYS A 262 -11.37 -13.89 20.33
CA LYS A 262 -12.50 -14.23 21.21
C LYS A 262 -13.25 -12.99 21.70
N ALA A 263 -12.54 -11.93 22.08
CA ALA A 263 -13.12 -10.65 22.49
C ALA A 263 -13.92 -9.98 21.37
N ARG A 264 -13.40 -10.00 20.13
CA ARG A 264 -14.11 -9.48 18.95
C ARG A 264 -15.39 -10.26 18.67
N ARG A 265 -15.35 -11.59 18.72
CA ARG A 265 -16.53 -12.45 18.49
C ARG A 265 -17.62 -12.26 19.54
N LEU A 266 -17.24 -11.94 20.78
CA LEU A 266 -18.17 -11.63 21.87
C LEU A 266 -18.67 -10.17 21.86
N GLY A 267 -18.28 -9.37 20.86
CA GLY A 267 -18.79 -8.02 20.67
C GLY A 267 -18.11 -6.95 21.53
N MET A 268 -16.87 -7.17 21.98
CA MET A 268 -16.06 -6.10 22.59
C MET A 268 -15.89 -4.96 21.57
N ASN A 269 -16.21 -3.73 21.98
CA ASN A 269 -16.16 -2.60 21.05
C ASN A 269 -14.71 -2.19 20.73
N ASN A 270 -14.55 -1.47 19.61
CA ASN A 270 -13.23 -1.10 19.09
C ASN A 270 -12.41 -0.22 20.05
N ILE A 271 -13.05 0.62 20.88
CA ILE A 271 -12.36 1.47 21.85
C ILE A 271 -11.79 0.62 22.99
N GLU A 272 -12.57 -0.35 23.49
CA GLU A 272 -12.10 -1.29 24.52
C GLU A 272 -10.96 -2.17 24.01
N LEU A 273 -11.05 -2.67 22.76
CA LEU A 273 -9.97 -3.43 22.13
C LEU A 273 -8.70 -2.60 21.93
N GLN A 274 -8.83 -1.33 21.54
CA GLN A 274 -7.69 -0.40 21.42
C GLN A 274 -7.03 -0.14 22.78
N ASN A 275 -7.82 0.03 23.84
CA ASN A 275 -7.29 0.20 25.19
C ASN A 275 -6.48 -1.03 25.63
N TYR A 276 -6.99 -2.25 25.44
CA TYR A 276 -6.20 -3.46 25.72
C TYR A 276 -4.97 -3.55 24.83
N HIS A 277 -5.07 -3.25 23.52
CA HIS A 277 -3.92 -3.30 22.62
C HIS A 277 -2.79 -2.36 23.08
N SER A 278 -3.15 -1.17 23.58
CA SER A 278 -2.19 -0.22 24.16
C SER A 278 -1.56 -0.73 25.46
N LEU A 279 -2.26 -1.52 26.26
CA LEU A 279 -1.70 -2.09 27.49
C LEU A 279 -0.67 -3.20 27.20
N PHE A 280 -0.82 -3.89 26.08
CA PHE A 280 0.07 -4.99 25.69
C PHE A 280 1.29 -4.57 24.87
N SER A 281 1.41 -3.29 24.45
CA SER A 281 2.49 -2.87 23.54
C SER A 281 3.89 -3.13 24.11
N GLU A 282 4.09 -2.84 25.40
CA GLU A 282 5.36 -3.08 26.08
C GLU A 282 5.59 -4.58 26.34
N SER A 283 4.57 -5.30 26.78
CA SER A 283 4.65 -6.76 27.01
C SER A 283 5.01 -7.50 25.73
N VAL A 284 4.38 -7.18 24.59
CA VAL A 284 4.66 -7.80 23.30
C VAL A 284 6.08 -7.52 22.84
N GLN A 285 6.58 -6.30 23.05
CA GLN A 285 7.97 -5.96 22.74
C GLN A 285 8.95 -6.81 23.58
N LEU A 286 8.72 -6.91 24.89
CA LEU A 286 9.54 -7.73 25.79
C LEU A 286 9.47 -9.23 25.44
N TRP A 287 8.29 -9.74 25.09
CA TRP A 287 8.13 -11.14 24.69
C TRP A 287 8.82 -11.42 23.35
N ALA A 288 8.76 -10.48 22.41
CA ALA A 288 9.52 -10.58 21.15
C ALA A 288 11.02 -10.59 21.44
N GLU A 289 11.52 -9.73 22.33
CA GLU A 289 12.92 -9.77 22.74
C GLU A 289 13.30 -11.13 23.35
N GLN A 290 12.46 -11.78 24.14
CA GLN A 290 12.71 -13.12 24.67
C GLN A 290 12.62 -14.24 23.62
N LEU A 291 11.75 -14.10 22.62
CA LEU A 291 11.66 -15.04 21.49
C LEU A 291 12.94 -15.04 20.63
N TYR A 292 13.59 -13.87 20.54
CA TYR A 292 14.75 -13.67 19.67
C TYR A 292 16.08 -13.49 20.44
N ALA A 293 16.05 -13.47 21.77
CA ALA A 293 17.24 -13.48 22.61
C ALA A 293 17.83 -14.89 22.68
N ARG A 294 18.88 -15.12 21.89
CA ARG A 294 19.67 -16.35 21.71
C ARG A 294 19.10 -17.36 20.70
N ALA A 295 19.25 -17.01 19.43
CA ALA A 295 19.87 -17.92 18.47
C ALA A 295 21.36 -17.54 18.34
#